data_AF-A0A2P4P044-F1
#
_entry.id   AF-A0A2P4P044-F1
#
_cell.length_a   1.000
_cell.length_b   1.000
_cell.length_c   1.000
_cell.angle_alpha   90.00
_cell.angle_beta   90.00
_cell.angle_gamma   90.00
#
_symmetry.space_group_name_H-M   'P 1'
#
loop_
_entity.id
_entity.type
_entity.pdbx_description
1 polymer ?
#
loop_
_entity_poly.entity_id
_entity_poly.type
_entity_poly.pdbx_seq_one_letter_code
_entity_poly.pdbx_strand_id
1 'polypeptide(L)'
;MASSKVRINVSKTIQLELEDKLSDIREKLKKDGTIKMNDTLLFSKNFYNKDKFELTAISRENEKEITLNNIIEEASNDNETSFTLSLIETSRPYWKFLNERHKLDFGCTMTSNGIKRANQRAFKMEACQLAEIDIKKDEMAKFNSLEDWMIKKNLFFFSDMNVKYFAKIGKKYENYESDIEDTLNKYRVYKKASIRIGNLKATADFIKK
;
A
#
# COMPACT_ATOMS: atom_id res chain seq x y z
N MET A 1 11.16 -38.82 -42.40
CA MET A 1 9.92 -38.23 -41.85
C MET A 1 9.75 -38.82 -40.44
N ALA A 2 9.56 -38.09 -39.34
CA ALA A 2 8.97 -36.79 -39.15
C ALA A 2 9.73 -35.95 -38.11
N SER A 3 9.73 -34.65 -38.36
CA SER A 3 10.09 -33.57 -37.44
C SER A 3 9.14 -33.53 -36.25
N SER A 4 9.65 -33.20 -35.07
CA SER A 4 8.84 -32.61 -34.00
C SER A 4 9.71 -31.61 -33.23
N LYS A 5 9.88 -30.42 -33.82
CA LYS A 5 10.18 -29.20 -33.06
C LYS A 5 8.94 -28.84 -32.25
N VAL A 6 9.08 -28.70 -30.93
CA VAL A 6 8.25 -27.80 -30.14
C VAL A 6 9.18 -27.01 -29.23
N ARG A 7 9.61 -25.85 -29.74
CA ARG A 7 10.13 -24.75 -28.91
C ARG A 7 8.98 -23.76 -28.77
N ILE A 8 8.45 -23.63 -27.57
CA ILE A 8 7.69 -22.45 -27.19
C ILE A 8 8.14 -22.09 -25.77
N ASN A 9 9.05 -21.12 -25.68
CA ASN A 9 9.19 -20.34 -24.46
C ASN A 9 8.89 -18.90 -24.87
N VAL A 10 7.60 -18.53 -24.82
CA VAL A 10 7.19 -17.14 -25.03
C VAL A 10 7.60 -16.41 -23.75
N SER A 11 8.77 -15.79 -23.76
CA SER A 11 9.11 -14.79 -22.75
C SER A 11 8.10 -13.66 -22.90
N LYS A 12 7.14 -13.61 -21.98
CA LYS A 12 6.12 -12.56 -21.91
C LYS A 12 6.86 -11.22 -21.85
N THR A 13 6.74 -10.43 -22.91
CA THR A 13 7.38 -9.12 -23.02
C THR A 13 6.34 -8.08 -22.63
N ILE A 14 6.64 -7.24 -21.64
CA ILE A 14 5.75 -6.15 -21.24
C ILE A 14 6.02 -4.95 -22.16
N GLN A 15 5.00 -4.46 -22.83
CA GLN A 15 5.09 -3.20 -23.58
C GLN A 15 4.79 -2.02 -22.65
N LEU A 16 5.72 -1.06 -22.61
CA LEU A 16 5.62 0.19 -21.85
C LEU A 16 5.64 1.36 -22.83
N GLU A 17 4.76 2.33 -22.65
CA GLU A 17 4.71 3.53 -23.50
C GLU A 17 5.49 4.67 -22.83
N LEU A 18 6.27 5.43 -23.61
CA LEU A 18 7.12 6.50 -23.08
C LEU A 18 6.34 7.65 -22.45
N GLU A 19 5.12 7.89 -22.94
CA GLU A 19 4.24 8.96 -22.47
C GLU A 19 3.42 8.57 -21.22
N ASP A 20 3.36 7.28 -20.89
CA ASP A 20 2.63 6.80 -19.72
C ASP A 20 3.23 7.38 -18.43
N LYS A 21 2.36 7.68 -17.47
CA LYS A 21 2.76 8.06 -16.12
C LYS A 21 3.37 6.86 -15.40
N LEU A 22 4.38 7.12 -14.55
CA LEU A 22 5.03 6.08 -13.78
C LEU A 22 4.04 5.30 -12.89
N SER A 23 2.96 5.94 -12.44
CA SER A 23 1.88 5.28 -11.71
C SER A 23 1.21 4.17 -12.52
N ASP A 24 1.01 4.39 -13.83
CA ASP A 24 0.37 3.43 -14.72
C ASP A 24 1.34 2.30 -15.11
N ILE A 25 2.60 2.67 -15.37
CA ILE A 25 3.70 1.73 -15.59
C ILE A 25 3.83 0.77 -14.40
N ARG A 26 3.80 1.28 -13.16
CA ARG A 26 3.86 0.43 -11.96
C ARG A 26 2.76 -0.61 -11.92
N GLU A 27 1.53 -0.24 -12.25
CA GLU A 27 0.40 -1.19 -12.25
C GLU A 27 0.53 -2.23 -13.36
N LYS A 28 1.11 -1.88 -14.52
CA LYS A 28 1.47 -2.86 -15.56
C LYS A 28 2.53 -3.83 -15.04
N LEU A 29 3.60 -3.32 -14.40
CA LEU A 29 4.70 -4.12 -13.87
C LEU A 29 4.26 -5.03 -12.71
N LYS A 30 3.33 -4.60 -11.84
CA LYS A 30 2.78 -5.42 -10.74
C LYS A 30 1.99 -6.64 -11.22
N LYS A 31 1.36 -6.56 -12.40
CA LYS A 31 0.58 -7.65 -13.00
C LYS A 31 1.47 -8.67 -13.69
N ASP A 32 2.72 -8.33 -13.94
CA ASP A 32 3.67 -9.22 -14.57
C ASP A 32 4.35 -10.13 -13.53
N GLY A 33 4.54 -11.39 -13.90
CA GLY A 33 5.13 -12.40 -13.02
C GLY A 33 6.65 -12.43 -13.08
N THR A 34 7.26 -11.79 -14.09
CA THR A 34 8.71 -11.77 -14.32
C THR A 34 9.36 -10.62 -13.56
N ILE A 35 8.79 -9.43 -13.65
CA ILE A 35 9.24 -8.26 -12.89
C ILE A 35 8.53 -8.29 -11.53
N LYS A 36 9.27 -8.61 -10.44
CA LYS A 36 8.76 -8.64 -9.06
C LYS A 36 8.51 -7.24 -8.50
N MET A 37 7.80 -6.40 -9.25
CA MET A 37 7.47 -5.04 -8.83
C MET A 37 6.59 -5.08 -7.60
N ASN A 38 7.07 -4.48 -6.51
CA ASN A 38 6.39 -4.44 -5.23
C ASN A 38 6.48 -3.02 -4.65
N ASP A 39 5.97 -2.86 -3.42
CA ASP A 39 5.95 -1.55 -2.78
C ASP A 39 7.32 -1.12 -2.20
N THR A 40 8.33 -2.00 -2.17
CA THR A 40 9.72 -1.69 -1.74
C THR A 40 10.59 -1.12 -2.86
N LEU A 41 10.20 -1.31 -4.13
CA LEU A 41 10.92 -0.79 -5.31
C LEU A 41 10.43 0.60 -5.73
N LEU A 42 11.32 1.59 -5.74
CA LEU A 42 11.07 2.93 -6.30
C LEU A 42 11.66 3.05 -7.71
N PHE A 43 11.02 3.83 -8.57
CA PHE A 43 11.66 4.25 -9.81
C PHE A 43 12.85 5.16 -9.48
N SER A 44 13.86 5.16 -10.34
CA SER A 44 14.99 6.06 -10.18
C SER A 44 15.31 6.78 -11.48
N LYS A 45 15.89 7.95 -11.33
CA LYS A 45 16.49 8.71 -12.43
C LYS A 45 17.99 8.81 -12.20
N ASN A 46 18.72 8.58 -13.28
CA ASN A 46 20.17 8.66 -13.28
C ASN A 46 20.59 10.08 -13.67
N PHE A 47 21.61 10.58 -13.01
CA PHE A 47 22.23 11.87 -13.30
C PHE A 47 23.73 11.67 -13.49
N TYR A 48 24.25 12.21 -14.59
CA TYR A 48 25.67 12.29 -14.86
C TYR A 48 26.13 13.72 -14.58
N ASN A 49 26.99 13.90 -13.58
CA ASN A 49 27.61 15.20 -13.33
C ASN A 49 29.11 15.00 -13.12
N LYS A 50 29.92 15.57 -14.03
CA LYS A 50 31.39 15.64 -13.97
C LYS A 50 32.02 14.37 -13.35
N ASP A 51 31.83 13.25 -14.03
CA ASP A 51 32.39 11.92 -13.70
C ASP A 51 31.78 11.19 -12.49
N LYS A 52 30.71 11.71 -11.88
CA LYS A 52 29.96 11.00 -10.83
C LYS A 52 28.59 10.53 -11.34
N PHE A 53 28.36 9.22 -11.21
CA PHE A 53 27.07 8.60 -11.42
C PHE A 53 26.23 8.72 -10.14
N GLU A 54 25.06 9.35 -10.22
CA GLU A 54 24.13 9.49 -9.10
C GLU A 54 22.73 8.99 -9.47
N LEU A 55 22.24 8.06 -8.66
CA LEU A 55 20.92 7.44 -8.76
C LEU A 55 19.98 8.12 -7.76
N THR A 56 18.97 8.85 -8.25
CA THR A 56 17.98 9.51 -7.40
C THR A 56 16.66 8.75 -7.43
N ALA A 57 16.19 8.32 -6.26
CA ALA A 57 14.89 7.68 -6.12
C ALA A 57 13.75 8.69 -6.33
N ILE A 58 12.75 8.28 -7.11
CA ILE A 58 11.53 9.03 -7.35
C ILE A 58 10.51 8.60 -6.29
N SER A 59 9.97 9.58 -5.59
CA SER A 59 8.94 9.33 -4.59
C SER A 59 7.62 8.93 -5.23
N ARG A 60 6.82 8.12 -4.53
CA ARG A 60 5.56 7.55 -5.05
C ARG A 60 4.54 8.61 -5.44
N GLU A 61 4.50 9.74 -4.73
CA GLU A 61 3.61 10.85 -5.02
C GLU A 61 3.89 11.47 -6.39
N ASN A 62 5.17 11.52 -6.79
CA ASN A 62 5.59 12.11 -8.05
C ASN A 62 5.32 11.18 -9.25
N GLU A 63 5.04 9.88 -9.01
CA GLU A 63 4.77 8.91 -10.08
C GLU A 63 3.53 9.29 -10.92
N LYS A 64 2.61 10.08 -10.38
CA LYS A 64 1.41 10.57 -11.09
C LYS A 64 1.70 11.71 -12.07
N GLU A 65 2.82 12.40 -11.87
CA GLU A 65 3.17 13.60 -12.62
C GLU A 65 4.28 13.32 -13.64
N ILE A 66 5.20 12.41 -13.30
CA ILE A 66 6.36 12.04 -14.11
C ILE A 66 5.98 10.95 -15.14
N THR A 67 6.44 11.09 -16.38
CA THR A 67 6.31 10.06 -17.43
C THR A 67 7.54 9.17 -17.52
N LEU A 68 7.42 8.00 -18.16
CA LEU A 68 8.54 7.09 -18.38
C LEU A 68 9.70 7.76 -19.14
N ASN A 69 9.39 8.58 -20.16
CA ASN A 69 10.38 9.31 -20.95
C ASN A 69 11.26 10.25 -20.10
N ASN A 70 10.77 10.72 -18.95
CA ASN A 70 11.56 11.62 -18.10
C ASN A 70 12.73 10.91 -17.39
N ILE A 71 12.70 9.58 -17.31
CA ILE A 71 13.59 8.80 -16.41
C ILE A 71 14.32 7.65 -17.12
N ILE A 72 13.82 7.22 -18.29
CA ILE A 72 14.42 6.15 -19.07
C ILE A 72 15.77 6.60 -19.61
N GLU A 73 16.75 5.70 -19.57
CA GLU A 73 18.05 5.94 -20.21
C GLU A 73 18.07 5.30 -21.58
N GLU A 74 18.41 6.09 -22.59
CA GLU A 74 18.66 5.63 -23.94
C GLU A 74 20.16 5.42 -24.14
N ALA A 75 20.54 4.21 -24.53
CA ALA A 75 21.90 3.88 -24.94
C ALA A 75 21.86 3.38 -26.39
N SER A 76 22.46 4.14 -27.29
CA SER A 76 22.50 3.86 -28.73
C SER A 76 23.93 3.48 -29.12
N ASN A 77 24.08 2.28 -29.68
CA ASN A 77 25.28 1.85 -30.38
C ASN A 77 24.97 1.79 -31.89
N ASP A 78 26.00 1.65 -32.74
CA ASP A 78 25.89 1.74 -34.21
C ASP A 78 24.79 0.87 -34.86
N ASN A 79 24.28 -0.17 -34.17
CA ASN A 79 23.27 -1.09 -34.69
C ASN A 79 22.03 -1.30 -33.78
N GLU A 80 21.97 -0.74 -32.57
CA GLU A 80 20.86 -0.99 -31.64
C GLU A 80 20.66 0.14 -30.63
N THR A 81 19.40 0.53 -30.40
CA THR A 81 18.99 1.46 -29.34
C THR A 81 18.35 0.66 -28.23
N SER A 82 18.90 0.79 -27.02
CA SER A 82 18.40 0.11 -25.82
C SER A 82 17.89 1.13 -24.82
N PHE A 83 16.79 0.79 -24.14
CA PHE A 83 16.19 1.62 -23.12
C PHE A 83 16.30 0.94 -21.76
N THR A 84 16.87 1.61 -20.79
CA THR A 84 17.07 1.09 -19.43
C THR A 84 16.20 1.84 -18.44
N LEU A 85 15.32 1.09 -17.75
CA LEU A 85 14.53 1.58 -16.63
C LEU A 85 15.14 1.09 -15.32
N SER A 86 15.61 2.01 -14.48
CA SER A 86 16.25 1.69 -13.20
C SER A 86 15.25 1.72 -12.04
N LEU A 87 15.39 0.75 -11.12
CA LEU A 87 14.64 0.66 -9.88
C LEU A 87 15.60 0.62 -8.70
N ILE A 88 15.26 1.31 -7.61
CA ILE A 88 15.99 1.26 -6.35
C ILE A 88 15.16 0.50 -5.32
N GLU A 89 15.77 -0.50 -4.70
CA GLU A 89 15.18 -1.17 -3.55
C GLU A 89 15.32 -0.30 -2.30
N THR A 90 14.19 -0.09 -1.64
CA THR A 90 14.14 0.66 -0.38
C THR A 90 13.83 -0.30 0.75
N SER A 91 14.64 -0.23 1.82
CA SER A 91 14.47 -1.06 3.02
C SER A 91 13.26 -0.66 3.88
N ARG A 92 12.51 0.37 3.48
CA ARG A 92 11.38 0.90 4.24
C ARG A 92 10.23 1.23 3.29
N PRO A 93 9.05 0.63 3.49
CA PRO A 93 7.88 1.01 2.72
C PRO A 93 7.56 2.50 2.93
N TYR A 94 6.98 3.13 1.91
CA TYR A 94 6.72 4.56 1.95
C TYR A 94 5.47 4.87 2.79
N TRP A 95 5.65 5.34 4.03
CA TRP A 95 4.53 5.54 4.97
C TRP A 95 3.51 6.58 4.48
N LYS A 96 3.94 7.60 3.73
CA LYS A 96 3.03 8.62 3.18
C LYS A 96 2.05 8.01 2.18
N PHE A 97 2.49 7.07 1.36
CA PHE A 97 1.60 6.30 0.48
C PHE A 97 0.57 5.50 1.30
N LEU A 98 0.99 4.84 2.38
CA LEU A 98 0.06 4.13 3.26
C LEU A 98 -0.96 5.08 3.91
N ASN A 99 -0.52 6.27 4.32
CA ASN A 99 -1.40 7.30 4.86
C ASN A 99 -2.41 7.79 3.84
N GLU A 100 -1.99 8.09 2.61
CA GLU A 100 -2.87 8.53 1.53
C GLU A 100 -3.88 7.46 1.14
N ARG A 101 -3.42 6.22 0.98
CA ARG A 101 -4.25 5.07 0.59
C ARG A 101 -5.28 4.72 1.66
N HIS A 102 -4.88 4.73 2.94
CA HIS A 102 -5.71 4.23 4.04
C HIS A 102 -6.29 5.33 4.94
N LYS A 103 -6.04 6.61 4.61
CA LYS A 103 -6.50 7.79 5.35
C LYS A 103 -6.16 7.69 6.85
N LEU A 104 -4.90 7.39 7.16
CA LEU A 104 -4.47 7.10 8.54
C LEU A 104 -4.52 8.33 9.45
N ASP A 105 -4.41 9.53 8.87
CA ASP A 105 -4.49 10.83 9.55
C ASP A 105 -5.92 11.43 9.59
N PHE A 106 -6.91 10.63 9.19
CA PHE A 106 -8.33 10.95 9.33
C PHE A 106 -8.89 10.29 10.59
N GLY A 107 -9.82 10.99 11.25
CA GLY A 107 -10.65 10.38 12.28
C GLY A 107 -11.40 9.16 11.74
N CYS A 108 -11.73 8.22 12.62
CA CYS A 108 -12.48 7.03 12.23
C CYS A 108 -13.55 6.67 13.26
N THR A 109 -14.57 5.96 12.79
CA THR A 109 -15.64 5.41 13.61
C THR A 109 -15.66 3.90 13.41
N MET A 110 -15.73 3.17 14.52
CA MET A 110 -15.88 1.72 14.51
C MET A 110 -17.34 1.37 14.20
N THR A 111 -17.54 0.54 13.18
CA THR A 111 -18.87 0.09 12.72
C THR A 111 -18.99 -1.42 12.70
N SER A 112 -20.22 -1.92 12.62
CA SER A 112 -20.58 -3.29 12.25
C SER A 112 -19.91 -3.76 10.96
N ASN A 113 -19.63 -2.85 10.03
CA ASN A 113 -19.03 -3.16 8.73
C ASN A 113 -17.53 -2.87 8.64
N GLY A 114 -16.87 -2.55 9.76
CA GLY A 114 -15.44 -2.25 9.82
C GLY A 114 -15.16 -0.78 10.13
N ILE A 115 -13.93 -0.32 9.85
CA ILE A 115 -13.53 1.04 10.21
C ILE A 115 -14.01 1.99 9.13
N LYS A 116 -14.91 2.91 9.47
CA LYS A 116 -15.34 4.00 8.59
C LYS A 116 -14.45 5.22 8.82
N ARG A 117 -13.81 5.72 7.76
CA ARG A 117 -12.99 6.94 7.81
C ARG A 117 -13.87 8.19 7.68
N ALA A 118 -13.50 9.25 8.38
CA ALA A 118 -14.12 10.55 8.21
C ALA A 118 -13.90 11.11 6.80
N ASN A 119 -14.79 11.99 6.36
CA ASN A 119 -14.67 12.66 5.06
C ASN A 119 -13.64 13.80 5.09
N GLN A 120 -13.40 14.38 6.27
CA GLN A 120 -12.45 15.47 6.48
C GLN A 120 -11.23 14.98 7.26
N ARG A 121 -10.05 15.50 6.88
CA ARG A 121 -8.78 15.18 7.52
C ARG A 121 -8.69 15.88 8.87
N ALA A 122 -8.48 15.12 9.95
CA ALA A 122 -8.37 15.65 11.30
C ALA A 122 -6.93 16.10 11.61
N PHE A 123 -5.94 15.33 11.15
CA PHE A 123 -4.53 15.61 11.38
C PHE A 123 -3.74 15.50 10.08
N LYS A 124 -2.59 16.16 10.01
CA LYS A 124 -1.53 15.87 9.05
C LYS A 124 -0.47 15.05 9.78
N MET A 125 -0.24 13.83 9.33
CA MET A 125 0.87 13.02 9.84
C MET A 125 2.19 13.59 9.30
N GLU A 126 3.08 14.00 10.20
CA GLU A 126 4.36 14.64 9.84
C GLU A 126 5.53 13.67 9.94
N ALA A 127 5.48 12.75 10.90
CA ALA A 127 6.51 11.76 11.13
C ALA A 127 5.90 10.41 11.53
N CYS A 128 6.50 9.34 11.02
CA CYS A 128 6.09 7.97 11.30
C CYS A 128 7.32 7.05 11.27
N GLN A 129 7.34 6.06 12.15
CA GLN A 129 8.24 4.92 12.06
C GLN A 129 7.47 3.76 11.44
N LEU A 130 8.03 3.16 10.40
CA LEU A 130 7.47 1.98 9.76
C LEU A 130 8.47 0.84 9.90
N ALA A 131 8.02 -0.27 10.47
CA ALA A 131 8.79 -1.49 10.58
C ALA A 131 8.06 -2.61 9.84
N GLU A 132 8.79 -3.35 9.01
CA GLU A 132 8.28 -4.55 8.37
C GLU A 132 8.10 -5.66 9.41
N ILE A 133 7.05 -6.45 9.27
CA ILE A 133 6.75 -7.60 10.12
C ILE A 133 6.54 -8.78 9.18
N ASP A 134 7.44 -9.75 9.20
CA ASP A 134 7.25 -11.01 8.47
C ASP A 134 6.75 -12.10 9.42
N ILE A 135 5.58 -11.87 10.02
CA ILE A 135 4.96 -12.84 10.93
C ILE A 135 3.59 -13.20 10.38
N LYS A 136 3.52 -14.40 9.80
CA LYS A 136 2.26 -15.08 9.49
C LYS A 136 1.72 -15.70 10.76
N LYS A 137 0.85 -14.98 11.47
CA LYS A 137 0.16 -15.54 12.64
C LYS A 137 -1.24 -15.98 12.23
N ASP A 138 -1.40 -17.27 11.98
CA ASP A 138 -2.70 -17.85 11.66
C ASP A 138 -3.59 -17.88 12.90
N GLU A 139 -4.36 -16.81 13.09
CA GLU A 139 -5.34 -16.71 14.19
C GLU A 139 -6.75 -16.84 13.65
N MET A 140 -7.47 -17.85 14.12
CA MET A 140 -8.93 -17.92 14.03
C MET A 140 -9.51 -17.30 15.30
N ALA A 141 -10.53 -16.45 15.18
CA ALA A 141 -11.32 -16.07 16.36
C ALA A 141 -12.80 -16.35 16.18
N LYS A 142 -13.43 -16.67 17.32
CA LYS A 142 -14.87 -16.74 17.51
C LYS A 142 -15.34 -15.43 18.13
N PHE A 143 -16.61 -15.05 17.94
CA PHE A 143 -17.18 -13.83 18.49
C PHE A 143 -18.26 -14.20 19.50
N ASN A 144 -18.29 -13.55 20.67
CA ASN A 144 -19.19 -13.91 21.77
C ASN A 144 -20.31 -12.87 21.99
N SER A 145 -20.33 -11.79 21.20
CA SER A 145 -21.30 -10.69 21.28
C SER A 145 -21.22 -9.81 20.02
N LEU A 146 -22.20 -8.91 19.84
CA LEU A 146 -22.16 -7.90 18.77
C LEU A 146 -20.95 -6.98 18.93
N GLU A 147 -20.65 -6.57 20.15
CA GLU A 147 -19.50 -5.72 20.44
C GLU A 147 -18.19 -6.46 20.10
N ASP A 148 -18.07 -7.73 20.47
CA ASP A 148 -16.91 -8.56 20.09
C ASP A 148 -16.80 -8.70 18.57
N TRP A 149 -17.93 -8.86 17.88
CA TRP A 149 -17.99 -8.90 16.43
C TRP A 149 -17.49 -7.61 15.80
N MET A 150 -17.97 -6.46 16.27
CA MET A 150 -17.48 -5.15 15.82
C MET A 150 -15.97 -5.02 16.05
N ILE A 151 -15.48 -5.27 17.27
CA ILE A 151 -14.05 -5.14 17.62
C ILE A 151 -13.17 -5.96 16.68
N LYS A 152 -13.50 -7.24 16.50
CA LYS A 152 -12.69 -8.18 15.71
C LYS A 152 -12.86 -7.97 14.20
N LYS A 153 -14.05 -7.60 13.71
CA LYS A 153 -14.24 -7.20 12.29
C LYS A 153 -13.50 -5.91 11.94
N ASN A 154 -13.25 -5.05 12.94
CA ASN A 154 -12.38 -3.88 12.83
C ASN A 154 -10.89 -4.18 13.08
N LEU A 155 -10.51 -5.46 13.14
CA LEU A 155 -9.14 -5.95 13.30
C LEU A 155 -8.45 -5.58 14.64
N PHE A 156 -9.22 -5.26 15.67
CA PHE A 156 -8.69 -4.98 17.01
C PHE A 156 -8.52 -6.26 17.83
N PHE A 157 -7.49 -7.05 17.49
CA PHE A 157 -7.21 -8.32 18.20
C PHE A 157 -6.35 -8.14 19.46
N PHE A 158 -5.42 -7.18 19.43
CA PHE A 158 -4.47 -6.90 20.51
C PHE A 158 -4.39 -5.39 20.68
N SER A 159 -5.32 -4.83 21.44
CA SER A 159 -5.42 -3.40 21.67
C SER A 159 -5.15 -3.10 23.13
N ASP A 160 -4.20 -2.20 23.37
CA ASP A 160 -3.97 -1.61 24.70
C ASP A 160 -4.98 -0.50 25.03
N MET A 161 -5.87 -0.18 24.09
CA MET A 161 -6.98 0.77 24.26
C MET A 161 -8.29 0.06 24.63
N ASN A 162 -9.19 0.82 25.26
CA ASN A 162 -10.54 0.35 25.62
C ASN A 162 -11.46 0.24 24.38
N VAL A 163 -11.18 -0.74 23.52
CA VAL A 163 -11.94 -0.99 22.28
C VAL A 163 -13.41 -1.31 22.54
N LYS A 164 -13.74 -1.90 23.70
CA LYS A 164 -15.13 -2.17 24.11
C LYS A 164 -15.94 -0.88 24.27
N TYR A 165 -15.34 0.19 24.79
CA TYR A 165 -16.01 1.50 24.87
C TYR A 165 -16.38 2.02 23.49
N PHE A 166 -15.45 1.99 22.53
CA PHE A 166 -15.71 2.44 21.17
C PHE A 166 -16.73 1.55 20.43
N ALA A 167 -16.77 0.25 20.72
CA ALA A 167 -17.77 -0.67 20.15
C ALA A 167 -19.18 -0.29 20.60
N LYS A 168 -19.34 0.00 21.89
CA LYS A 168 -20.62 0.45 22.46
C LYS A 168 -21.07 1.78 21.86
N ILE A 169 -20.14 2.71 21.61
CA ILE A 169 -20.45 3.96 20.93
C ILE A 169 -20.93 3.69 19.51
N GLY A 170 -20.17 2.93 18.71
CA GLY A 170 -20.53 2.62 17.33
C GLY A 170 -21.92 1.96 17.24
N LYS A 171 -22.19 0.98 18.12
CA LYS A 171 -23.50 0.31 18.21
C LYS A 171 -24.66 1.27 18.39
N LYS A 172 -24.52 2.27 19.28
CA LYS A 172 -25.57 3.28 19.53
C LYS A 172 -25.90 4.11 18.28
N TYR A 173 -24.93 4.37 17.41
CA TYR A 173 -25.13 5.17 16.21
C TYR A 173 -25.69 4.38 15.03
N GLU A 174 -25.54 3.06 15.02
CA GLU A 174 -25.95 2.24 13.89
C GLU A 174 -27.36 1.64 14.01
N ASN A 175 -28.01 1.71 15.19
CA ASN A 175 -29.32 1.09 15.47
C ASN A 175 -29.43 -0.33 14.87
N TYR A 176 -28.32 -1.07 14.90
CA TYR A 176 -28.20 -2.35 14.24
C TYR A 176 -28.46 -3.46 15.27
N GLU A 177 -29.65 -4.04 15.19
CA GLU A 177 -29.95 -5.33 15.79
C GLU A 177 -29.68 -6.40 14.73
N SER A 178 -28.56 -7.11 14.84
CA SER A 178 -28.42 -8.36 14.10
C SER A 178 -28.97 -9.51 14.91
N ASP A 179 -29.71 -10.37 14.24
CA ASP A 179 -29.73 -11.79 14.54
C ASP A 179 -28.30 -12.31 14.36
N ILE A 180 -27.55 -12.35 15.46
CA ILE A 180 -26.25 -13.01 15.47
C ILE A 180 -26.55 -14.51 15.41
N GLU A 181 -26.93 -14.99 14.24
CA GLU A 181 -26.77 -16.40 13.93
C GLU A 181 -25.30 -16.72 14.17
N ASP A 182 -25.07 -17.80 14.91
CA ASP A 182 -23.84 -18.34 15.48
C ASP A 182 -22.81 -18.74 14.40
N THR A 183 -22.60 -17.83 13.45
CA THR A 183 -21.80 -17.97 12.26
C THR A 183 -20.36 -17.77 12.69
N LEU A 184 -19.73 -18.92 12.91
CA LEU A 184 -18.34 -19.15 13.23
C LEU A 184 -17.44 -18.61 12.10
N ASN A 185 -17.37 -17.28 11.98
CA ASN A 185 -16.63 -16.60 10.94
C ASN A 185 -15.12 -16.70 11.25
N LYS A 186 -14.43 -17.61 10.57
CA LYS A 186 -12.98 -17.79 10.68
C LYS A 186 -12.30 -16.78 9.76
N TYR A 187 -11.59 -15.83 10.34
CA TYR A 187 -10.65 -15.00 9.60
C TYR A 187 -9.22 -15.46 9.89
N ARG A 188 -8.28 -15.04 9.03
CA ARG A 188 -6.84 -15.27 9.21
C ARG A 188 -6.13 -13.93 9.11
N VAL A 189 -5.25 -13.63 10.07
CA VAL A 189 -4.61 -12.31 10.18
C VAL A 189 -3.16 -12.41 9.71
N TYR A 190 -2.79 -11.64 8.69
CA TYR A 190 -1.40 -11.55 8.24
C TYR A 190 -0.83 -10.19 8.62
N LYS A 191 0.15 -10.17 9.54
CA LYS A 191 0.86 -8.94 9.88
C LYS A 191 2.00 -8.77 8.88
N LYS A 192 2.03 -7.64 8.18
CA LYS A 192 3.05 -7.30 7.16
C LYS A 192 3.94 -6.13 7.57
N ALA A 193 3.38 -5.18 8.30
CA ALA A 193 4.10 -4.01 8.77
C ALA A 193 3.43 -3.41 10.01
N SER A 194 4.18 -2.64 10.78
CA SER A 194 3.68 -1.80 11.87
C SER A 194 4.03 -0.34 11.62
N ILE A 195 3.03 0.51 11.79
CA ILE A 195 3.12 1.97 11.70
C ILE A 195 3.05 2.49 13.12
N ARG A 196 4.12 3.14 13.57
CA ARG A 196 4.12 3.93 14.80
C ARG A 196 4.10 5.40 14.42
N ILE A 197 2.97 6.04 14.72
CA ILE A 197 2.80 7.48 14.51
C ILE A 197 3.75 8.21 15.44
N GLY A 198 4.62 9.05 14.87
CA GLY A 198 5.58 9.86 15.62
C GLY A 198 5.04 11.24 15.93
N ASN A 199 4.51 11.94 14.91
CA ASN A 199 3.93 13.27 15.08
C ASN A 199 2.67 13.46 14.22
N LEU A 200 1.65 14.09 14.82
CA LEU A 200 0.40 14.51 14.18
C LEU A 200 0.18 15.99 14.42
N LYS A 201 -0.09 16.75 13.36
CA LYS A 201 -0.47 18.15 13.45
C LYS A 201 -1.95 18.31 13.13
N ALA A 202 -2.74 18.80 14.07
CA ALA A 202 -4.16 19.03 13.85
C ALA A 202 -4.39 20.02 12.69
N THR A 203 -5.40 19.75 11.86
CA THR A 203 -5.79 20.66 10.79
C THR A 203 -6.57 21.85 11.39
N ALA A 204 -6.50 23.01 10.75
CA ALA A 204 -7.25 24.18 11.21
C ALA A 204 -8.76 23.91 11.26
N ASP A 205 -9.28 23.16 10.28
CA ASP A 205 -10.68 22.78 10.21
C ASP A 205 -11.12 21.87 11.37
N PHE A 206 -10.20 21.02 11.85
CA PHE A 206 -10.46 20.16 13.00
C PHE A 206 -10.49 20.94 14.31
N ILE A 207 -9.56 21.88 14.50
CA ILE A 207 -9.48 22.70 15.74
C ILE A 207 -10.67 23.66 15.86
N LYS A 208 -11.18 24.17 14.74
CA LYS A 208 -12.29 25.14 14.73
C LYS A 208 -13.66 24.53 15.05
N LYS A 209 -13.78 23.21 15.10
CA LYS A 209 -15.02 22.47 15.40
C LYS A 209 -15.06 22.09 16.87
#